data_AF-A0A6G3RFG5-F1
#
_entry.id   AF-A0A6G3RFG5-F1
#
_cell.length_a   1.000
_cell.length_b   1.000
_cell.length_c   1.000
_cell.angle_alpha   90.00
_cell.angle_beta   90.00
_cell.angle_gamma   90.00
#
_symmetry.space_group_name_H-M   'P 1'
#
loop_
_entity.id
_entity.type
_entity.pdbx_description
1 polymer ?
#
loop_
_entity_poly.entity_id
_entity_poly.type
_entity_poly.pdbx_seq_one_letter_code
_entity_poly.pdbx_strand_id
1 'polypeptide(L)'
;MTVHSRKPAAEPSAALDRPQVTQLRLSAFAGHRAAVLPLGPMTLLTGPSGSGKSSALGAYEALARLCAGAELPDVFADPVACVPERARADGQRRRGFRIGCTVDGPAGPVRLDLAVQAEPELRVVGERLTRGDLVLLE
;
A
#
# COMPACT_ATOMS: atom_id res chain seq x y z
N MET A 1 3.50 -16.22 2.67
CA MET A 1 2.10 -15.72 2.65
C MET A 1 1.53 -16.15 1.32
N THR A 2 0.50 -16.99 1.33
CA THR A 2 -0.09 -17.51 0.09
C THR A 2 -1.40 -16.78 -0.12
N VAL A 3 -1.53 -16.10 -1.26
CA VAL A 3 -2.78 -15.45 -1.66
C VAL A 3 -3.53 -16.44 -2.53
N HIS A 4 -4.69 -16.88 -2.07
CA HIS A 4 -5.58 -17.67 -2.91
C HIS A 4 -6.46 -16.72 -3.71
N SER A 5 -6.18 -16.61 -5.00
CA SER A 5 -7.04 -15.89 -5.95
C SER A 5 -7.65 -16.89 -6.92
N ARG A 6 -8.98 -16.87 -7.04
CA ARG A 6 -9.69 -17.57 -8.12
C ARG A 6 -9.73 -16.60 -9.31
N LYS A 7 -9.05 -16.96 -10.41
CA LYS A 7 -9.09 -16.17 -11.66
C LYS A 7 -10.53 -16.17 -12.19
N PRO A 8 -11.22 -15.03 -12.32
CA PRO A 8 -12.49 -14.99 -13.03
C PRO A 8 -12.22 -15.07 -14.54
N ALA A 9 -13.09 -15.78 -15.25
CA ALA A 9 -13.21 -15.61 -16.70
C ALA A 9 -13.71 -14.19 -16.98
N ALA A 10 -13.14 -13.53 -18.00
CA ALA A 10 -13.48 -12.17 -18.35
C ALA A 10 -14.86 -12.12 -19.01
N GLU A 11 -15.84 -11.57 -18.31
CA GLU A 11 -17.02 -10.95 -18.91
C GLU A 11 -16.95 -9.44 -18.65
N PRO A 12 -17.14 -8.59 -19.67
CA PRO A 12 -17.21 -7.14 -19.47
C PRO A 12 -18.56 -6.83 -18.81
N SER A 13 -18.56 -6.83 -17.47
CA SER A 13 -19.73 -6.52 -16.66
C SER A 13 -19.58 -5.12 -16.08
N ALA A 14 -20.72 -4.46 -15.79
CA ALA A 14 -20.90 -3.10 -15.29
C ALA A 14 -20.09 -2.69 -14.01
N ALA A 15 -19.15 -3.51 -13.55
CA ALA A 15 -18.25 -3.31 -12.42
C ALA A 15 -17.22 -2.18 -12.61
N LEU A 16 -17.06 -1.64 -13.83
CA LEU A 16 -16.12 -0.54 -14.11
C LEU A 16 -16.60 0.83 -13.61
N ASP A 17 -17.85 0.99 -13.16
CA ASP A 17 -18.35 2.28 -12.67
C ASP A 17 -17.85 2.65 -11.26
N ARG A 18 -17.35 1.67 -10.49
CA ARG A 18 -16.86 1.92 -9.13
C ARG A 18 -15.36 1.66 -9.04
N PRO A 19 -14.56 2.63 -8.56
CA PRO A 19 -13.15 2.40 -8.29
C PRO A 19 -12.94 1.24 -7.29
N GLN A 20 -12.03 0.33 -7.61
CA GLN A 20 -11.69 -0.83 -6.78
C GLN A 20 -10.18 -0.94 -6.61
N VAL A 21 -9.72 -1.19 -5.38
CA VAL A 21 -8.31 -1.50 -5.14
C VAL A 21 -8.03 -2.92 -5.62
N THR A 22 -7.22 -3.06 -6.67
CA THR A 22 -6.90 -4.35 -7.30
C THR A 22 -5.52 -4.87 -6.91
N GLN A 23 -4.68 -4.01 -6.33
CA GLN A 23 -3.35 -4.39 -5.90
C GLN A 23 -2.90 -3.56 -4.70
N LEU A 24 -2.31 -4.20 -3.70
CA LEU A 24 -1.55 -3.55 -2.63
C LEU A 24 -0.06 -3.84 -2.82
N ARG A 25 0.78 -2.82 -2.64
CA ARG A 25 2.24 -2.90 -2.74
C ARG A 25 2.87 -2.52 -1.41
N LEU A 26 3.66 -3.43 -0.89
CA LEU A 26 4.41 -3.30 0.36
C LEU A 26 5.90 -3.33 0.01
N SER A 27 6.34 -2.26 -0.65
CA SER A 27 7.69 -2.14 -1.21
C SER A 27 8.76 -2.22 -0.12
N ALA A 28 8.51 -1.53 1.00
CA ALA A 28 9.38 -1.54 2.18
C ALA A 28 8.54 -1.20 3.42
N PHE A 29 7.86 -2.18 4.02
CA PHE A 29 6.89 -1.94 5.10
C PHE A 29 6.88 -3.08 6.12
N ALA A 30 7.23 -2.79 7.38
CA ALA A 30 7.36 -3.75 8.46
C ALA A 30 8.16 -5.01 8.02
N GLY A 31 7.59 -6.20 8.20
CA GLY A 31 8.16 -7.46 7.74
C GLY A 31 8.14 -7.69 6.22
N HIS A 32 7.44 -6.88 5.44
CA HIS A 32 7.31 -7.04 3.99
C HIS A 32 8.46 -6.38 3.22
N ARG A 33 8.86 -7.01 2.11
CA ARG A 33 9.93 -6.57 1.20
C ARG A 33 9.46 -6.82 -0.23
N ALA A 34 9.34 -5.76 -1.03
CA ALA A 34 8.92 -5.85 -2.43
C ALA A 34 7.68 -6.74 -2.65
N ALA A 35 6.75 -6.77 -1.67
CA ALA A 35 5.59 -7.65 -1.75
C ALA A 35 4.48 -6.97 -2.55
N VAL A 36 3.88 -7.73 -3.45
CA VAL A 36 2.73 -7.31 -4.25
C VAL A 36 1.59 -8.27 -3.96
N LEU A 37 0.49 -7.75 -3.42
CA LEU A 37 -0.70 -8.53 -3.06
C LEU A 37 -1.82 -8.19 -4.05
N PRO A 38 -2.17 -9.12 -4.97
CA PRO A 38 -3.34 -8.93 -5.82
C PRO A 38 -4.61 -9.01 -4.98
N LEU A 39 -5.55 -8.11 -5.22
CA LEU A 39 -6.85 -8.05 -4.57
C LEU A 39 -7.95 -8.27 -5.61
N GLY A 40 -8.75 -9.31 -5.39
CA GLY A 40 -10.00 -9.53 -6.11
C GLY A 40 -11.22 -9.10 -5.30
N PRO A 41 -12.44 -9.31 -5.84
CA PRO A 41 -13.70 -8.98 -5.15
C PRO A 41 -13.80 -9.57 -3.74
N MET A 42 -13.21 -10.74 -3.54
CA MET A 42 -12.98 -11.34 -2.23
C MET A 42 -11.54 -11.86 -2.20
N THR A 43 -10.77 -11.43 -1.20
CA THR A 43 -9.38 -11.86 -1.00
C THR A 43 -9.20 -12.35 0.43
N LEU A 44 -8.75 -13.60 0.58
CA LEU A 44 -8.41 -14.17 1.88
C LEU A 44 -6.89 -14.23 2.06
N LEU A 45 -6.39 -13.58 3.12
CA LEU A 45 -4.97 -13.60 3.48
C LEU A 45 -4.70 -14.72 4.49
N THR A 46 -3.92 -15.74 4.09
CA THR A 46 -3.59 -16.89 4.95
C THR A 46 -2.07 -17.06 5.13
N GLY A 47 -1.69 -17.78 6.19
CA GLY A 47 -0.30 -18.12 6.49
C GLY A 47 -0.01 -18.22 7.99
N PRO A 48 1.20 -18.67 8.38
CA PRO A 48 1.61 -18.81 9.78
C PRO A 48 1.48 -17.52 10.59
N SER A 49 1.47 -17.63 11.93
CA SER A 49 1.60 -16.45 12.79
C SER A 49 2.87 -15.68 12.46
N GLY A 50 2.85 -14.34 12.57
CA GLY A 50 3.98 -13.48 12.22
C GLY A 50 4.24 -13.31 10.73
N SER A 51 3.47 -13.96 9.83
CA SER A 51 3.69 -13.85 8.38
C SER A 51 3.33 -12.49 7.75
N GLY A 52 3.02 -11.47 8.55
CA GLY A 52 2.67 -10.12 8.08
C GLY A 52 1.24 -9.92 7.56
N LYS A 53 0.28 -10.79 7.88
CA LYS A 53 -1.12 -10.60 7.45
C LYS A 53 -1.74 -9.31 8.02
N SER A 54 -1.62 -9.12 9.33
CA SER A 54 -2.15 -7.93 10.01
C SER A 54 -1.46 -6.65 9.54
N SER A 55 -0.15 -6.68 9.30
CA SER A 55 0.56 -5.52 8.74
C SER A 55 0.14 -5.23 7.30
N ALA A 56 -0.14 -6.24 6.48
CA ALA A 56 -0.67 -6.02 5.14
C ALA A 56 -2.05 -5.34 5.17
N LEU A 57 -2.96 -5.79 6.05
CA LEU A 57 -4.26 -5.13 6.23
C LEU A 57 -4.12 -3.73 6.84
N GLY A 58 -3.19 -3.53 7.79
CA GLY A 58 -2.89 -2.21 8.36
C GLY A 58 -2.36 -1.22 7.31
N ALA A 59 -1.58 -1.67 6.34
CA ALA A 59 -1.16 -0.81 5.22
C ALA A 59 -2.34 -0.43 4.31
N TYR A 60 -3.27 -1.35 4.07
CA TYR A 60 -4.50 -1.06 3.31
C TYR A 60 -5.39 -0.06 4.06
N GLU A 61 -5.59 -0.27 5.36
CA GLU A 61 -6.33 0.64 6.24
C GLU A 61 -5.66 2.03 6.25
N ALA A 62 -4.34 2.10 6.37
CA ALA A 62 -3.61 3.35 6.36
C ALA A 62 -3.84 4.15 5.08
N LEU A 63 -3.72 3.51 3.90
CA LEU A 63 -4.03 4.15 2.63
C LEU A 63 -5.48 4.63 2.56
N ALA A 64 -6.44 3.81 3.01
CA ALA A 64 -7.85 4.19 3.01
C ALA A 64 -8.12 5.40 3.92
N ARG A 65 -7.50 5.45 5.10
CA ARG A 65 -7.65 6.56 6.05
C ARG A 65 -7.00 7.85 5.56
N LEU A 66 -5.80 7.77 4.97
CA LEU A 66 -5.15 8.93 4.35
C LEU A 66 -6.01 9.49 3.20
N CYS A 67 -6.54 8.63 2.33
CA CYS A 67 -7.46 9.04 1.28
C CYS A 67 -8.76 9.67 1.81
N ALA A 68 -9.20 9.29 3.01
CA ALA A 68 -10.34 9.88 3.70
C ALA A 68 -10.01 11.22 4.40
N GLY A 69 -8.77 11.71 4.29
CA GLY A 69 -8.32 12.98 4.86
C GLY A 69 -7.80 12.89 6.29
N ALA A 70 -7.52 11.68 6.80
CA ALA A 70 -6.89 11.54 8.11
C ALA A 70 -5.42 12.01 8.07
N GLU A 71 -4.98 12.67 9.15
CA GLU A 71 -3.61 13.16 9.28
C GLU A 71 -2.63 12.02 9.57
N LEU A 72 -1.36 12.19 9.16
CA LEU A 72 -0.31 11.16 9.31
C LEU A 72 -0.18 10.62 10.75
N PRO A 73 -0.14 11.44 11.81
CA PRO A 73 -0.02 10.97 13.19
C PRO A 73 -1.20 10.12 13.65
N ASP A 74 -2.40 10.39 13.13
CA ASP A 74 -3.61 9.62 13.47
C ASP A 74 -3.63 8.26 12.77
N VAL A 75 -3.10 8.21 11.56
CA VAL A 75 -3.00 6.98 10.76
C VAL A 75 -1.90 6.07 11.28
N PHE A 76 -0.74 6.63 11.62
CA PHE A 76 0.43 5.89 12.08
C PHE A 76 0.75 6.26 13.53
N ALA A 77 0.03 5.65 14.49
CA ALA A 77 0.28 5.86 15.92
C ALA A 77 1.69 5.40 16.35
N ASP A 78 2.20 4.33 15.71
CA ASP A 78 3.60 3.89 15.82
C ASP A 78 4.23 3.79 14.41
N PRO A 79 4.79 4.90 13.89
CA PRO A 79 5.42 4.90 12.57
C PRO A 79 6.67 4.04 12.51
N VAL A 80 7.35 3.82 13.64
CA VAL A 80 8.61 3.05 13.68
C VAL A 80 8.33 1.57 13.48
N ALA A 81 7.19 1.05 13.98
CA ALA A 81 6.75 -0.32 13.69
C ALA A 81 6.47 -0.56 12.19
N CYS A 82 6.21 0.49 11.41
CA CYS A 82 6.02 0.40 9.96
C CYS A 82 7.35 0.35 9.20
N VAL A 83 8.47 0.75 9.82
CA VAL A 83 9.79 0.73 9.21
C VAL A 83 10.30 -0.72 9.12
N PRO A 84 10.83 -1.14 7.96
CA PRO A 84 11.59 -2.37 7.84
C PRO A 84 12.64 -2.58 8.94
N GLU A 85 12.63 -3.72 9.65
CA GLU A 85 13.61 -4.00 10.72
C GLU A 85 15.08 -3.86 10.30
N ARG A 86 15.37 -4.14 9.01
CA ARG A 86 16.72 -4.06 8.44
C ARG A 86 17.03 -2.70 7.81
N ALA A 87 16.10 -1.74 7.84
CA ALA A 87 16.36 -0.39 7.34
C ALA A 87 17.40 0.28 8.23
N ARG A 88 18.50 0.70 7.61
CA ARG A 88 19.51 1.50 8.28
C ARG A 88 19.16 2.97 8.12
N ALA A 89 19.35 3.71 9.21
CA ALA A 89 19.26 5.14 9.15
C ALA A 89 20.36 5.69 8.22
N ASP A 90 20.01 6.68 7.41
CA ASP A 90 21.00 7.34 6.56
C ASP A 90 21.90 8.31 7.36
N GLY A 91 22.75 9.07 6.68
CA GLY A 91 23.64 10.06 7.32
C GLY A 91 22.90 11.16 8.10
N GLN A 92 21.62 11.36 7.83
CA GLN A 92 20.73 12.30 8.54
C GLN A 92 19.83 11.57 9.56
N ARG A 93 20.13 10.30 9.86
CA ARG A 93 19.37 9.42 10.75
C ARG A 93 17.92 9.17 10.28
N ARG A 94 17.64 9.36 8.99
CA ARG A 94 16.28 9.19 8.46
C ARG A 94 15.97 7.74 8.22
N ARG A 95 14.76 7.31 8.60
CA ARG A 95 14.19 6.00 8.28
C ARG A 95 12.72 6.15 7.91
N GLY A 96 12.22 5.21 7.12
CA GLY A 96 10.88 5.29 6.60
C GLY A 96 10.41 4.00 5.95
N PHE A 97 9.22 4.05 5.39
CA PHE A 97 8.56 2.94 4.74
C PHE A 97 7.87 3.37 3.44
N ARG A 98 7.57 2.38 2.60
CA ARG A 98 6.92 2.57 1.30
C ARG A 98 5.77 1.59 1.12
N ILE A 99 4.59 2.16 0.92
CA ILE A 99 3.34 1.45 0.64
C ILE A 99 2.68 2.07 -0.60
N GLY A 100 1.81 1.33 -1.27
CA GLY A 100 1.10 1.85 -2.43
C GLY A 100 -0.04 0.93 -2.84
N CYS A 101 -0.92 1.41 -3.71
CA CYS A 101 -2.00 0.61 -4.26
C CYS A 101 -2.26 0.90 -5.74
N THR A 102 -2.86 -0.06 -6.43
CA THR A 102 -3.49 0.18 -7.74
C THR A 102 -4.99 0.18 -7.54
N VAL A 103 -5.63 1.21 -8.06
CA VAL A 103 -7.08 1.34 -8.14
C VAL A 103 -7.47 1.23 -9.60
N ASP A 104 -8.32 0.27 -9.93
CA ASP A 104 -8.95 0.18 -11.25
C ASP A 104 -10.32 0.87 -11.22
N GLY A 105 -10.79 1.38 -12.36
CA GLY A 105 -12.04 2.14 -12.43
C GLY A 105 -12.26 2.77 -13.82
N PRO A 106 -13.17 3.76 -13.94
CA PRO A 106 -13.53 4.35 -15.23
C PRO A 106 -12.36 5.02 -15.97
N ALA A 107 -11.39 5.53 -15.22
CA ALA A 107 -10.18 6.12 -15.77
C ALA A 107 -9.11 5.07 -16.17
N GLY A 108 -9.41 3.78 -16.02
CA GLY A 108 -8.44 2.70 -16.05
C GLY A 108 -7.57 2.66 -14.78
N PRO A 109 -6.52 1.81 -14.77
CA PRO A 109 -5.68 1.61 -13.61
C PRO A 109 -4.89 2.86 -13.24
N VAL A 110 -5.07 3.32 -11.99
CA VAL A 110 -4.31 4.39 -11.36
C VAL A 110 -3.46 3.81 -10.24
N ARG A 111 -2.19 4.18 -10.20
CA ARG A 111 -1.20 3.67 -9.27
C ARG A 111 -0.68 4.78 -8.37
N LEU A 112 -0.88 4.61 -7.06
CA LEU A 112 -0.35 5.47 -6.01
C LEU A 112 0.80 4.77 -5.29
N ASP A 113 1.97 5.39 -5.21
CA ASP A 113 3.08 4.96 -4.35
C ASP A 113 3.43 6.09 -3.36
N LEU A 114 3.45 5.75 -2.06
CA LEU A 114 3.70 6.68 -0.96
C LEU A 114 4.98 6.31 -0.22
N ALA A 115 5.86 7.28 -0.02
CA ALA A 115 7.05 7.19 0.81
C ALA A 115 6.89 8.04 2.06
N VAL A 116 6.91 7.40 3.22
CA VAL A 116 6.74 8.04 4.52
C VAL A 116 8.05 7.93 5.28
N GLN A 117 8.55 9.05 5.76
CA GLN A 117 9.60 9.08 6.77
C GLN A 117 8.95 8.90 8.13
N ALA A 118 9.46 7.96 8.93
CA ALA A 118 9.05 7.74 10.31
C ALA A 118 9.98 8.45 11.29
N GLU A 119 11.26 8.55 10.95
CA GLU A 119 12.30 9.14 11.80
C GLU A 119 13.18 10.10 10.99
N PRO A 120 13.69 11.19 11.61
CA PRO A 120 13.42 11.61 12.99
C PRO A 120 12.01 12.19 13.21
N GLU A 121 11.36 12.62 12.13
CA GLU A 121 10.03 13.23 12.16
C GLU A 121 9.11 12.51 11.18
N LEU A 122 7.86 12.31 11.59
CA LEU A 122 6.83 11.71 10.75
C LEU A 122 6.41 12.69 9.65
N ARG A 123 6.65 12.34 8.38
CA ARG A 123 6.20 13.12 7.23
C ARG A 123 6.16 12.30 5.96
N VAL A 124 5.35 12.73 5.00
CA VAL A 124 5.46 12.27 3.62
C VAL A 124 6.72 12.85 3.01
N VAL A 125 7.56 12.01 2.40
CA VAL A 125 8.80 12.43 1.71
C VAL A 125 8.78 12.12 0.22
N GLY A 126 7.71 11.49 -0.26
CA GLY A 126 7.45 11.29 -1.67
C GLY A 126 6.07 10.71 -1.86
N GLU A 127 5.39 11.17 -2.89
CA GLU A 127 4.09 10.68 -3.31
C GLU A 127 4.08 10.63 -4.83
N ARG A 128 3.67 9.52 -5.41
CA ARG A 128 3.64 9.37 -6.87
C ARG A 128 2.32 8.77 -7.31
N LEU A 129 1.59 9.52 -8.14
CA LEU A 129 0.33 9.07 -8.74
C LEU A 129 0.51 8.95 -10.24
N THR A 130 0.21 7.78 -10.80
CA THR A 130 0.43 7.48 -12.23
C THR A 130 -0.79 6.79 -12.84
N ARG A 131 -1.03 7.05 -14.12
CA ARG A 131 -2.06 6.39 -14.93
C ARG A 131 -1.46 6.02 -16.29
N GLY A 132 -1.18 4.74 -16.50
CA GLY A 132 -0.35 4.32 -17.64
C GLY A 132 1.01 5.02 -17.58
N ASP A 133 1.41 5.64 -18.69
CA ASP A 133 2.66 6.40 -18.79
C ASP A 133 2.54 7.85 -18.29
N LEU A 134 1.34 8.29 -17.90
CA LEU A 134 1.10 9.65 -17.41
C LEU A 134 1.38 9.76 -15.92
N VAL A 135 2.24 10.70 -15.52
CA VAL A 135 2.43 11.13 -14.13
C VAL A 135 1.41 12.22 -13.81
N LEU A 136 0.59 11.97 -12.79
CA LEU A 136 -0.44 12.90 -12.31
C LEU A 136 0.06 13.75 -11.13
N LEU A 137 0.97 13.19 -10.33
CA LEU A 137 1.60 13.82 -9.16
C LEU A 137 2.97 13.16 -8.90
N GLU A 138 3.97 13.95 -8.54
CA GLU A 138 5.30 13.54 -8.04
C GLU A 138 5.91 14.59 -7.11
#